data_AF-A0A2G6FWU3-F1
#
_entry.id   AF-A0A2G6FWU3-F1
#
_cell.length_a   1.000
_cell.length_b   1.000
_cell.length_c   1.000
_cell.angle_alpha   90.00
_cell.angle_beta   90.00
_cell.angle_gamma   90.00
#
_symmetry.space_group_name_H-M   'P 1'
#
loop_
_entity.id
_entity.type
_entity.pdbx_description
1 polymer ?
#
loop_
_entity_poly.entity_id
_entity_poly.type
_entity_poly.pdbx_seq_one_letter_code
_entity_poly.pdbx_strand_id
1 'polypeptide(L)'
;MTRLAKRHLLMLAALVGVVFVCGKSMAAPLGVDSLLDLERVSAADISPDGRWAAYTVSRNRALADEAGGSWSRLYLIATDGGEARPFVTGEVSVGHPRFSPDGRHLAFTMKRGPKAKTQVWVIPVDGGEAWAATRSETGVAAFAWSADGAALYTIETQDQDPATKDRVEKGWLPQWYEEDLRERHLCRVPFRVDRAGQAADSEILVQGLAVWTLSVSPAGDTIVFGASEQNLVDQRYMFQDLFVLDLKSGRHKLLTDVPGKLGDVRVSPDGRRVAWTGAAGRSDHAVSTLWVTDLKDGATRNLTAADYPGH
;
A
#
# COMPACT_ATOMS: atom_id res chain seq x y z
N MET A 1 -4.20 -85.28 22.45
CA MET A 1 -5.37 -86.18 22.61
C MET A 1 -6.63 -85.31 22.51
N THR A 2 -7.21 -85.16 21.30
CA THR A 2 -8.54 -85.69 20.88
C THR A 2 -9.71 -85.03 21.65
N ARG A 3 -10.67 -84.28 21.08
CA ARG A 3 -11.64 -84.59 19.98
C ARG A 3 -12.23 -83.27 19.42
N LEU A 4 -12.30 -83.07 18.09
CA LEU A 4 -13.49 -83.23 17.22
C LEU A 4 -14.79 -82.66 17.82
N ALA A 5 -15.31 -81.49 17.38
CA ALA A 5 -16.05 -81.21 16.13
C ALA A 5 -17.46 -81.85 16.04
N LYS A 6 -18.51 -81.00 16.05
CA LYS A 6 -19.84 -81.10 15.39
C LYS A 6 -20.63 -79.81 15.73
N ARG A 7 -20.67 -78.78 14.86
CA ARG A 7 -21.62 -78.53 13.75
C ARG A 7 -23.10 -78.67 14.15
N HIS A 8 -23.83 -77.54 14.19
CA HIS A 8 -25.19 -77.25 13.65
C HIS A 8 -25.53 -75.79 14.03
N LEU A 9 -25.30 -74.82 13.13
CA LEU A 9 -26.29 -74.21 12.22
C LEU A 9 -27.42 -73.45 12.95
N LEU A 10 -27.23 -72.14 13.10
CA LEU A 10 -28.33 -71.16 13.08
C LEU A 10 -27.79 -69.88 12.44
N MET A 11 -28.23 -69.65 11.19
CA MET A 11 -28.15 -68.36 10.53
C MET A 11 -28.82 -67.31 11.40
N LEU A 12 -28.11 -66.21 11.68
CA LEU A 12 -28.74 -64.91 11.67
C LEU A 12 -27.71 -63.90 11.14
N ALA A 13 -27.90 -63.54 9.89
CA ALA A 13 -27.17 -62.46 9.25
C ALA A 13 -27.56 -61.14 9.93
N ALA A 14 -26.69 -60.61 10.79
CA ALA A 14 -26.73 -59.21 11.19
C ALA A 14 -25.71 -58.47 10.33
N LEU A 15 -26.16 -58.10 9.13
CA LEU A 15 -25.51 -57.17 8.23
C LEU A 15 -25.44 -55.81 8.95
N VAL A 16 -24.36 -55.53 9.68
CA VAL A 16 -24.08 -54.17 10.16
C VAL A 16 -23.70 -53.36 8.93
N GLY A 17 -24.70 -52.74 8.32
CA GLY A 17 -24.52 -51.79 7.23
C GLY A 17 -23.65 -50.64 7.72
N VAL A 18 -22.43 -50.56 7.19
CA VAL A 18 -21.67 -49.32 7.20
C VAL A 18 -22.44 -48.35 6.30
N VAL A 19 -23.32 -47.56 6.91
CA VAL A 19 -23.90 -46.40 6.24
C VAL A 19 -22.76 -45.41 6.07
N PHE A 20 -22.15 -45.39 4.88
CA PHE A 20 -21.42 -44.22 4.42
C PHE A 20 -22.44 -43.09 4.31
N VAL A 21 -22.59 -42.32 5.39
CA VAL A 21 -23.19 -40.99 5.31
C VAL A 21 -22.18 -40.17 4.52
N CYS A 22 -22.34 -40.17 3.21
CA CYS A 22 -21.83 -39.09 2.36
C CYS A 22 -22.67 -37.86 2.74
N GLY A 23 -22.34 -37.27 3.88
CA GLY A 23 -22.80 -35.95 4.24
C GLY A 23 -22.17 -35.02 3.22
N LYS A 24 -22.87 -34.76 2.11
CA LYS A 24 -22.65 -33.53 1.37
C LYS A 24 -22.83 -32.43 2.42
N SER A 25 -21.72 -31.86 2.89
CA SER A 25 -21.77 -30.54 3.50
C SER A 25 -22.39 -29.67 2.42
N MET A 26 -23.70 -29.39 2.55
CA MET A 26 -24.28 -28.28 1.84
C MET A 26 -23.55 -27.09 2.44
N ALA A 27 -22.57 -26.56 1.70
CA ALA A 27 -22.00 -25.27 2.01
C ALA A 27 -23.18 -24.33 2.28
N ALA A 28 -23.13 -23.62 3.41
CA ALA A 28 -24.19 -22.70 3.78
C ALA A 28 -24.48 -21.77 2.58
N PRO A 29 -25.75 -21.52 2.24
CA PRO A 29 -26.08 -20.63 1.14
C PRO A 29 -25.42 -19.27 1.39
N LEU A 30 -24.84 -18.67 0.35
CA LEU A 30 -24.24 -17.34 0.43
C LEU A 30 -25.32 -16.34 0.88
N GLY A 31 -25.16 -15.82 2.10
CA GLY A 31 -26.02 -14.81 2.70
C GLY A 31 -25.34 -13.44 2.73
N VAL A 32 -26.06 -12.42 3.22
CA VAL A 32 -25.49 -11.08 3.43
C VAL A 32 -24.30 -11.13 4.39
N ASP A 33 -24.38 -11.96 5.44
CA ASP A 33 -23.29 -12.16 6.40
C ASP A 33 -22.04 -12.74 5.74
N SER A 34 -22.19 -13.57 4.71
CA SER A 34 -21.06 -14.12 3.94
C SER A 34 -20.26 -13.03 3.22
N LEU A 35 -20.85 -11.86 2.94
CA LEU A 35 -20.13 -10.71 2.38
C LEU A 35 -19.18 -10.06 3.40
N LEU A 36 -19.46 -10.21 4.69
CA LEU A 36 -18.59 -9.70 5.77
C LEU A 36 -17.37 -10.59 5.98
N ASP A 37 -17.52 -11.88 5.68
CA ASP A 37 -16.45 -12.88 5.78
C ASP A 37 -15.54 -12.92 4.55
N LEU A 38 -15.87 -12.19 3.48
CA LEU A 38 -15.07 -12.17 2.27
C LEU A 38 -13.68 -11.58 2.55
N GLU A 39 -12.66 -12.39 2.32
CA GLU A 39 -11.27 -11.97 2.35
C GLU A 39 -10.77 -11.60 0.95
N ARG A 40 -10.05 -10.50 0.85
CA ARG A 40 -9.49 -10.00 -0.40
C ARG A 40 -8.02 -9.65 -0.24
N VAL A 41 -7.17 -10.19 -1.12
CA VAL A 41 -5.81 -9.69 -1.26
C VAL A 41 -5.85 -8.34 -1.96
N SER A 42 -5.28 -7.30 -1.33
CA SER A 42 -5.43 -5.91 -1.78
C SER A 42 -4.12 -5.22 -2.16
N ALA A 43 -2.99 -5.68 -1.66
CA ALA A 43 -1.66 -5.22 -2.05
C ALA A 43 -0.65 -6.36 -1.89
N ALA A 44 0.38 -6.36 -2.71
CA ALA A 44 1.50 -7.28 -2.59
C ALA A 44 2.82 -6.61 -3.00
N ASP A 45 3.92 -7.21 -2.57
CA ASP A 45 5.28 -6.91 -3.00
C ASP A 45 6.13 -8.19 -2.95
N ILE A 46 7.17 -8.26 -3.78
CA ILE A 46 8.10 -9.40 -3.85
C ILE A 46 9.46 -8.95 -3.34
N SER A 47 10.13 -9.78 -2.55
CA SER A 47 11.46 -9.47 -2.04
C SER A 47 12.48 -9.31 -3.18
N PRO A 48 13.55 -8.52 -3.01
CA PRO A 48 14.55 -8.30 -4.05
C PRO A 48 15.22 -9.59 -4.56
N ASP A 49 15.36 -10.60 -3.70
CA ASP A 49 15.89 -11.92 -4.03
C ASP A 49 14.85 -12.89 -4.62
N GLY A 50 13.60 -12.44 -4.75
CA GLY A 50 12.48 -13.21 -5.29
C GLY A 50 11.99 -14.36 -4.40
N ARG A 51 12.50 -14.53 -3.18
CA ARG A 51 12.16 -15.68 -2.31
C ARG A 51 10.88 -15.49 -1.51
N TRP A 52 10.46 -14.25 -1.26
CA TRP A 52 9.31 -13.93 -0.43
C TRP A 52 8.31 -13.04 -1.16
N ALA A 53 7.03 -13.27 -0.91
CA ALA A 53 5.95 -12.36 -1.24
C ALA A 53 5.28 -11.87 0.05
N ALA A 54 5.23 -10.55 0.23
CA ALA A 54 4.45 -9.92 1.28
C ALA A 54 3.12 -9.45 0.69
N TYR A 55 2.02 -9.68 1.39
CA TYR A 55 0.71 -9.29 0.89
C TYR A 55 -0.27 -8.96 2.02
N THR A 56 -1.24 -8.10 1.71
CA THR A 56 -2.30 -7.73 2.64
C THR A 56 -3.58 -8.47 2.35
N VAL A 57 -4.20 -9.02 3.40
CA VAL A 57 -5.53 -9.63 3.33
C VAL A 57 -6.50 -8.72 4.06
N SER A 58 -7.45 -8.17 3.33
CA SER A 58 -8.50 -7.30 3.84
C SER A 58 -9.78 -8.09 4.10
N ARG A 59 -10.40 -7.86 5.26
CA ARG A 59 -11.70 -8.42 5.65
C ARG A 59 -12.59 -7.30 6.15
N ASN A 60 -13.86 -7.34 5.79
CA ASN A 60 -14.84 -6.37 6.28
C ASN A 60 -14.98 -6.46 7.81
N ARG A 61 -15.40 -5.35 8.41
CA ARG A 61 -15.74 -5.30 9.83
C ARG A 61 -17.01 -6.09 10.08
N ALA A 62 -17.10 -6.73 11.24
CA ALA A 62 -18.35 -7.33 11.67
C ALA A 62 -19.38 -6.24 12.01
N LEU A 63 -20.66 -6.58 11.99
CA LEU A 63 -21.74 -5.65 12.35
C LEU A 63 -21.63 -5.13 13.80
N ALA A 64 -20.98 -5.89 14.68
CA ALA A 64 -20.75 -5.54 16.07
C ALA A 64 -19.47 -4.70 16.30
N ASP A 65 -18.60 -4.58 15.30
CA ASP A 65 -17.38 -3.77 15.41
C ASP A 65 -17.75 -2.28 15.37
N GLU A 66 -16.86 -1.44 15.89
CA GLU A 66 -16.97 0.01 15.68
C GLU A 66 -16.99 0.34 14.16
N ALA A 67 -17.82 1.31 13.78
CA ALA A 67 -17.94 1.74 12.39
C ALA A 67 -16.57 2.19 11.84
N GLY A 68 -16.20 1.66 10.68
CA GLY A 68 -14.93 1.98 10.04
C GLY A 68 -14.67 1.15 8.78
N GLY A 69 -13.55 1.43 8.13
CA GLY A 69 -13.10 0.64 6.97
C GLY A 69 -12.66 -0.76 7.36
N SER A 70 -12.53 -1.65 6.37
CA SER A 70 -12.09 -3.03 6.53
C SER A 70 -10.78 -3.16 7.32
N TRP A 71 -10.66 -4.24 8.08
CA TRP A 71 -9.38 -4.66 8.64
C TRP A 71 -8.48 -5.17 7.51
N SER A 72 -7.17 -4.94 7.62
CA SER A 72 -6.19 -5.36 6.63
C SER A 72 -4.94 -5.84 7.34
N ARG A 73 -4.64 -7.14 7.20
CA ARG A 73 -3.57 -7.85 7.90
C ARG A 73 -2.44 -8.18 6.93
N LEU A 74 -1.21 -8.23 7.44
CA LEU A 74 -0.02 -8.49 6.64
C LEU A 74 0.42 -9.95 6.80
N TYR A 75 0.66 -10.59 5.67
CA TYR A 75 1.17 -11.96 5.57
C TYR A 75 2.43 -12.00 4.72
N LEU A 76 3.25 -13.01 4.98
CA LEU A 76 4.49 -13.30 4.25
C LEU A 76 4.46 -14.77 3.80
N ILE A 77 4.74 -15.05 2.54
CA ILE A 77 4.79 -16.41 2.00
C ILE A 77 6.05 -16.60 1.14
N ALA A 78 6.61 -17.81 1.11
CA ALA A 78 7.67 -18.13 0.17
C ALA A 78 7.09 -18.22 -1.25
N THR A 79 7.85 -17.74 -2.25
CA THR A 79 7.37 -17.69 -3.64
C THR A 79 7.33 -19.04 -4.33
N ASP A 80 8.05 -20.03 -3.80
CA ASP A 80 7.98 -21.44 -4.21
C ASP A 80 6.81 -22.20 -3.55
N GLY A 81 6.06 -21.54 -2.66
CA GLY A 81 4.83 -22.03 -2.04
C GLY A 81 4.97 -22.30 -0.54
N GLY A 82 4.04 -23.09 0.00
CA GLY A 82 3.97 -23.40 1.43
C GLY A 82 2.95 -22.57 2.19
N GLU A 83 3.05 -22.58 3.53
CA GLU A 83 2.11 -21.88 4.39
C GLU A 83 2.47 -20.41 4.55
N ALA A 84 1.46 -19.54 4.46
CA ALA A 84 1.62 -18.13 4.71
C ALA A 84 1.83 -17.86 6.21
N ARG A 85 2.89 -17.13 6.54
CA ARG A 85 3.18 -16.67 7.89
C ARG A 85 2.41 -15.38 8.19
N PRO A 86 1.57 -15.34 9.25
CA PRO A 86 1.02 -14.09 9.72
C PRO A 86 2.14 -13.19 10.26
N PHE A 87 2.18 -11.93 9.80
CA PHE A 87 3.23 -10.98 10.14
C PHE A 87 2.70 -9.86 11.03
N VAL A 88 1.62 -9.21 10.62
CA VAL A 88 0.93 -8.18 11.41
C VAL A 88 -0.57 -8.45 11.35
N THR A 89 -1.14 -8.88 12.47
CA THR A 89 -2.52 -9.35 12.57
C THR A 89 -3.32 -8.63 13.64
N GLY A 90 -4.60 -8.97 13.76
CA GLY A 90 -5.54 -8.34 14.70
C GLY A 90 -6.47 -7.35 14.01
N GLU A 91 -6.99 -6.41 14.80
CA GLU A 91 -7.83 -5.28 14.38
C GLU A 91 -6.96 -4.11 13.92
N VAL A 92 -6.24 -4.36 12.84
CA VAL A 92 -5.30 -3.41 12.23
C VAL A 92 -5.67 -3.15 10.78
N SER A 93 -5.25 -2.01 10.26
CA SER A 93 -5.38 -1.67 8.84
C SER A 93 -3.99 -1.37 8.28
N VAL A 94 -3.33 -2.43 7.81
CA VAL A 94 -2.03 -2.37 7.11
C VAL A 94 -2.25 -2.11 5.62
N GLY A 95 -1.43 -1.25 5.04
CA GLY A 95 -1.40 -0.99 3.60
C GLY A 95 0.02 -0.83 3.05
N HIS A 96 0.15 -0.94 1.73
CA HIS A 96 1.39 -0.66 0.98
C HIS A 96 2.65 -1.36 1.52
N PRO A 97 2.66 -2.71 1.64
CA PRO A 97 3.87 -3.43 2.04
C PRO A 97 4.98 -3.22 1.00
N ARG A 98 6.21 -2.93 1.45
CA ARG A 98 7.39 -2.74 0.60
C ARG A 98 8.65 -3.31 1.25
N PHE A 99 9.28 -4.27 0.59
CA PHE A 99 10.58 -4.77 1.05
C PHE A 99 11.64 -3.67 0.96
N SER A 100 12.57 -3.65 1.90
CA SER A 100 13.79 -2.86 1.78
C SER A 100 14.65 -3.39 0.62
N PRO A 101 15.50 -2.55 0.00
CA PRO A 101 16.35 -2.99 -1.12
C PRO A 101 17.31 -4.14 -0.78
N ASP A 102 17.70 -4.25 0.50
CA ASP A 102 18.52 -5.35 1.01
C ASP A 102 17.72 -6.61 1.38
N GLY A 103 16.39 -6.56 1.28
CA GLY A 103 15.46 -7.65 1.60
C GLY A 103 15.37 -8.01 3.09
N ARG A 104 15.97 -7.23 3.99
CA ARG A 104 16.01 -7.56 5.43
C ARG A 104 14.80 -7.05 6.21
N HIS A 105 14.11 -6.06 5.67
CA HIS A 105 13.00 -5.39 6.33
C HIS A 105 11.79 -5.30 5.40
N LEU A 106 10.61 -5.22 6.01
CA LEU A 106 9.35 -4.95 5.35
C LEU A 106 8.73 -3.69 5.94
N ALA A 107 8.64 -2.63 5.14
CA ALA A 107 7.95 -1.39 5.49
C ALA A 107 6.48 -1.45 5.09
N PHE A 108 5.61 -0.80 5.84
CA PHE A 108 4.17 -0.73 5.55
C PHE A 108 3.53 0.48 6.22
N THR A 109 2.41 0.96 5.69
CA THR A 109 1.61 2.00 6.34
C THR A 109 0.63 1.41 7.34
N MET A 110 0.54 2.00 8.54
CA MET A 110 -0.43 1.59 9.55
C MET A 110 -0.72 2.74 10.53
N LYS A 111 -1.93 2.77 11.08
CA LYS A 111 -2.32 3.57 12.25
C LYS A 111 -2.35 2.66 13.48
N ARG A 112 -1.76 3.08 14.60
CA ARG A 112 -1.81 2.34 15.88
C ARG A 112 -2.44 3.21 16.95
N GLY A 113 -3.74 2.99 17.22
CA GLY A 113 -4.54 3.73 18.20
C GLY A 113 -5.58 4.67 17.58
N PRO A 114 -6.65 5.03 18.32
CA PRO A 114 -7.85 5.68 17.78
C PRO A 114 -7.63 7.11 17.24
N LYS A 115 -6.65 7.84 17.78
CA LYS A 115 -6.29 9.20 17.33
C LYS A 115 -4.98 9.24 16.54
N ALA A 116 -4.39 8.09 16.23
CA ALA A 116 -3.11 8.03 15.57
C ALA A 116 -3.20 8.41 14.09
N LYS A 117 -2.15 9.07 13.59
CA LYS A 117 -1.96 9.29 12.17
C LYS A 117 -1.31 8.08 11.52
N THR A 118 -1.47 7.97 10.20
CA THR A 118 -0.78 6.90 9.43
C THR A 118 0.72 7.15 9.52
N GLN A 119 1.48 6.14 9.90
CA GLN A 119 2.94 6.17 9.89
C GLN A 119 3.46 5.03 9.00
N VAL A 120 4.72 5.14 8.58
CA VAL A 120 5.46 4.00 8.05
C VAL A 120 6.01 3.21 9.23
N TRP A 121 5.62 1.94 9.29
CA TRP A 121 6.11 0.96 10.23
C TRP A 121 7.05 0.00 9.51
N VAL A 122 8.02 -0.53 10.24
CA VAL A 122 8.99 -1.49 9.71
C VAL A 122 9.05 -2.70 10.63
N ILE A 123 9.14 -3.87 10.02
CA ILE A 123 9.33 -5.16 10.69
C ILE A 123 10.45 -5.95 10.01
N PRO A 124 11.32 -6.68 10.74
CA PRO A 124 12.33 -7.54 10.14
C PRO A 124 11.68 -8.71 9.40
N VAL A 125 12.28 -9.17 8.30
CA VAL A 125 11.74 -10.28 7.48
C VAL A 125 11.82 -11.64 8.19
N ASP A 126 12.75 -11.81 9.13
CA ASP A 126 12.77 -12.94 10.06
C ASP A 126 11.72 -12.82 11.18
N GLY A 127 11.09 -11.65 11.32
CA GLY A 127 10.00 -11.32 12.23
C GLY A 127 10.47 -10.59 13.48
N GLY A 128 9.58 -10.48 14.47
CA GLY A 128 9.81 -9.69 15.68
C GLY A 128 8.78 -8.58 15.81
N GLU A 129 9.11 -7.56 16.60
CA GLU A 129 8.22 -6.42 16.81
C GLU A 129 8.38 -5.37 15.71
N ALA A 130 7.26 -4.87 15.19
CA ALA A 130 7.27 -3.74 14.27
C ALA A 130 7.42 -2.42 15.02
N TRP A 131 8.28 -1.52 14.54
CA TRP A 131 8.45 -0.17 15.07
C TRP A 131 8.07 0.90 14.05
N ALA A 132 7.75 2.11 14.52
CA ALA A 132 7.45 3.24 13.66
C ALA A 132 8.77 3.84 13.14
N ALA A 133 8.95 3.87 11.82
CA ALA A 133 10.09 4.52 11.17
C ALA A 133 9.85 6.03 10.93
N THR A 134 8.60 6.48 11.05
CA THR A 134 8.21 7.89 10.89
C THR A 134 7.42 8.39 12.11
N ARG A 135 7.46 9.70 12.34
CA ARG A 135 6.72 10.40 13.41
C ARG A 135 5.99 11.65 12.91
N SER A 136 5.37 11.55 11.74
CA SER A 136 4.68 12.68 11.09
C SER A 136 3.44 13.12 11.90
N GLU A 137 3.33 14.40 12.22
CA GLU A 137 2.19 14.98 12.96
C GLU A 137 0.87 14.94 12.15
N THR A 138 0.96 14.99 10.82
CA THR A 138 -0.20 14.89 9.92
C THR A 138 -0.43 13.48 9.39
N GLY A 139 0.63 12.68 9.33
CA GLY A 139 0.64 11.33 8.81
C GLY A 139 1.21 11.23 7.39
N VAL A 140 1.68 10.03 7.08
CA VAL A 140 2.30 9.70 5.80
C VAL A 140 1.23 9.23 4.81
N ALA A 141 1.16 9.89 3.66
CA ALA A 141 0.23 9.57 2.58
C ALA A 141 0.77 8.49 1.63
N ALA A 142 2.06 8.52 1.34
CA ALA A 142 2.77 7.54 0.51
C ALA A 142 4.24 7.47 0.93
N PHE A 143 4.92 6.37 0.59
CA PHE A 143 6.34 6.25 0.83
C PHE A 143 7.05 5.37 -0.22
N ALA A 144 8.37 5.50 -0.29
CA ALA A 144 9.26 4.59 -1.01
C ALA A 144 10.60 4.48 -0.26
N TRP A 145 11.28 3.33 -0.40
CA TRP A 145 12.67 3.19 0.05
C TRP A 145 13.62 3.99 -0.84
N SER A 146 14.68 4.56 -0.25
CA SER A 146 15.86 4.93 -1.03
C SER A 146 16.53 3.68 -1.59
N ALA A 147 17.19 3.79 -2.75
CA ALA A 147 17.78 2.63 -3.42
C ALA A 147 18.86 1.92 -2.59
N ASP A 148 19.54 2.67 -1.71
CA ASP A 148 20.52 2.14 -0.77
C ASP A 148 19.91 1.61 0.54
N GLY A 149 18.60 1.76 0.74
CA GLY A 149 17.90 1.37 1.97
C GLY A 149 18.20 2.24 3.20
N ALA A 150 18.95 3.33 3.06
CA ALA A 150 19.35 4.19 4.17
C ALA A 150 18.31 5.26 4.55
N ALA A 151 17.23 5.39 3.77
CA ALA A 151 16.16 6.36 4.02
C ALA A 151 14.82 5.87 3.47
N LEU A 152 13.75 6.51 3.94
CA LEU A 152 12.43 6.49 3.35
C LEU A 152 12.16 7.85 2.73
N TYR A 153 11.66 7.88 1.50
CA TYR A 153 11.02 9.07 0.94
C TYR A 153 9.53 9.00 1.26
N THR A 154 8.99 10.04 1.86
CA THR A 154 7.60 10.09 2.32
C THR A 154 6.87 11.26 1.67
N ILE A 155 5.56 11.13 1.50
CA ILE A 155 4.69 12.28 1.25
C ILE A 155 3.94 12.59 2.54
N GLU A 156 4.18 13.77 3.08
CA GLU A 156 3.60 14.24 4.33
C GLU A 156 2.86 15.56 4.10
N THR A 157 1.76 15.77 4.80
CA THR A 157 1.09 17.07 4.79
C THR A 157 1.77 18.00 5.81
N GLN A 158 1.97 19.26 5.47
CA GLN A 158 2.50 20.26 6.39
C GLN A 158 1.64 20.34 7.66
N ASP A 159 2.27 20.62 8.79
CA ASP A 159 1.55 20.90 10.03
C ASP A 159 0.74 22.18 9.95
N GLN A 160 -0.31 22.24 10.79
CA GLN A 160 -1.04 23.48 10.96
C GLN A 160 -0.13 24.53 11.60
N ASP A 161 -0.22 25.77 11.11
CA ASP A 161 0.40 26.90 11.79
C ASP A 161 -0.03 26.91 13.28
N PRO A 162 0.90 27.10 14.23
CA PRO A 162 0.60 27.05 15.66
C PRO A 162 -0.55 27.97 16.10
N ALA A 163 -0.71 29.15 15.49
CA ALA A 163 -1.81 30.05 15.83
C ALA A 163 -3.16 29.51 15.36
N THR A 164 -3.21 28.88 14.18
CA THR A 164 -4.41 28.19 13.70
C THR A 164 -4.74 26.98 14.58
N LYS A 165 -3.74 26.18 14.95
CA LYS A 165 -3.90 25.04 15.86
C LYS A 165 -4.48 25.47 17.21
N ASP A 166 -3.91 26.51 17.83
CA ASP A 166 -4.39 27.09 19.09
C ASP A 166 -5.83 27.62 19.01
N ARG A 167 -6.19 28.29 17.90
CA ARG A 167 -7.58 28.76 17.67
C ARG A 167 -8.57 27.59 17.60
N VAL A 168 -8.22 26.54 16.84
CA VAL A 168 -9.06 25.34 16.72
C VAL A 168 -9.22 24.65 18.08
N GLU A 169 -8.14 24.51 18.84
CA GLU A 169 -8.17 23.94 20.20
C GLU A 169 -9.04 24.77 21.16
N LYS A 170 -9.10 26.09 20.97
CA LYS A 170 -9.99 27.01 21.72
C LYS A 170 -11.44 27.04 21.22
N GLY A 171 -11.82 26.15 20.31
CA GLY A 171 -13.19 26.00 19.82
C GLY A 171 -13.56 26.91 18.64
N TRP A 172 -12.57 27.48 17.95
CA TRP A 172 -12.80 28.17 16.68
C TRP A 172 -12.93 27.14 15.57
N LEU A 173 -14.18 26.86 15.16
CA LEU A 173 -14.51 25.80 14.20
C LEU A 173 -14.92 26.24 12.77
N PRO A 174 -14.86 27.53 12.32
CA PRO A 174 -15.07 27.79 10.92
C PRO A 174 -13.95 27.14 10.11
N GLN A 175 -14.32 26.23 9.21
CA GLN A 175 -13.44 25.67 8.20
C GLN A 175 -13.89 26.23 6.87
N TRP A 176 -12.97 26.86 6.15
CA TRP A 176 -13.25 27.34 4.80
C TRP A 176 -12.80 26.29 3.81
N TYR A 177 -13.70 25.91 2.91
CA TYR A 177 -13.40 24.94 1.87
C TYR A 177 -12.23 25.46 1.02
N GLU A 178 -11.18 24.64 0.89
CA GLU A 178 -9.95 24.92 0.14
C GLU A 178 -9.01 26.03 0.64
N GLU A 179 -9.38 26.82 1.64
CA GLU A 179 -8.49 27.88 2.19
C GLU A 179 -7.55 27.34 3.29
N ASP A 180 -7.94 26.26 3.97
CA ASP A 180 -7.16 25.63 5.05
C ASP A 180 -6.32 24.44 4.56
N LEU A 181 -6.16 24.28 3.24
CA LEU A 181 -5.44 23.15 2.67
C LEU A 181 -3.92 23.31 2.83
N ARG A 182 -3.33 22.33 3.49
CA ARG A 182 -1.92 22.32 3.92
C ARG A 182 -1.05 21.70 2.85
N GLU A 183 0.10 22.28 2.54
CA GLU A 183 0.96 21.77 1.48
C GLU A 183 1.35 20.29 1.69
N ARG A 184 1.54 19.56 0.59
CA ARG A 184 2.02 18.18 0.63
C ARG A 184 3.47 18.15 0.19
N HIS A 185 4.35 17.74 1.09
CA HIS A 185 5.79 17.75 0.84
C HIS A 185 6.31 16.35 0.52
N LEU A 186 7.23 16.28 -0.45
CA LEU A 186 8.13 15.15 -0.57
C LEU A 186 9.24 15.33 0.47
N CYS A 187 9.31 14.40 1.41
CA CYS A 187 10.27 14.40 2.50
C CYS A 187 11.22 13.21 2.41
N ARG A 188 12.36 13.33 3.08
CA ARG A 188 13.32 12.25 3.34
C ARG A 188 13.39 12.00 4.84
N VAL A 189 13.22 10.75 5.24
CA VAL A 189 13.34 10.30 6.62
C VAL A 189 14.52 9.33 6.69
N PRO A 190 15.61 9.67 7.38
CA PRO A 190 16.72 8.74 7.59
C PRO A 190 16.22 7.45 8.24
N PHE A 191 16.52 6.31 7.63
CA PHE A 191 16.18 5.01 8.19
C PHE A 191 17.33 4.53 9.06
N ARG A 192 17.07 4.39 10.36
CA ARG A 192 18.04 3.89 11.33
C ARG A 192 17.49 2.64 11.99
N VAL A 193 18.29 1.58 11.96
CA VAL A 193 18.06 0.36 12.73
C VAL A 193 18.68 0.58 14.12
N ASP A 194 18.23 1.59 14.86
CA ASP A 194 18.60 1.66 16.28
C ASP A 194 17.54 0.99 17.16
N ARG A 195 18.00 0.24 18.16
CA ARG A 195 17.13 -0.51 19.08
C ARG A 195 16.25 0.38 19.97
N ALA A 196 16.40 1.70 19.88
CA ALA A 196 15.56 2.66 20.61
C ALA A 196 14.22 2.90 19.90
N GLY A 197 14.08 2.50 18.63
CA GLY A 197 12.82 2.58 17.89
C GLY A 197 12.34 4.01 17.67
N GLN A 198 13.24 4.99 17.74
CA GLN A 198 12.87 6.39 17.62
C GLN A 198 12.99 6.82 16.15
N ALA A 199 11.84 7.10 15.53
CA ALA A 199 11.79 7.63 14.17
C ALA A 199 12.64 8.91 14.05
N ALA A 200 13.41 9.03 12.97
CA ALA A 200 14.15 10.26 12.66
C ALA A 200 13.19 11.39 12.23
N ASP A 201 13.64 12.64 12.31
CA ASP A 201 12.93 13.77 11.74
C ASP A 201 12.94 13.71 10.21
N SER A 202 11.86 14.22 9.60
CA SER A 202 11.73 14.35 8.16
C SER A 202 12.40 15.65 7.67
N GLU A 203 13.05 15.55 6.52
CA GLU A 203 13.65 16.67 5.79
C GLU A 203 12.85 16.91 4.50
N ILE A 204 12.36 18.13 4.28
CA ILE A 204 11.62 18.48 3.05
C ILE A 204 12.60 18.60 1.87
N LEU A 205 12.35 17.86 0.79
CA LEU A 205 13.16 17.86 -0.42
C LEU A 205 12.63 18.78 -1.53
N VAL A 206 11.31 19.02 -1.56
CA VAL A 206 10.64 19.81 -2.59
C VAL A 206 9.80 20.88 -1.93
N GLN A 207 10.03 22.13 -2.33
CA GLN A 207 9.29 23.31 -1.89
C GLN A 207 8.52 23.92 -3.06
N GLY A 208 7.43 24.63 -2.78
CA GLY A 208 6.63 25.35 -3.77
C GLY A 208 5.76 24.47 -4.67
N LEU A 209 5.66 23.17 -4.37
CA LEU A 209 4.80 22.21 -5.07
C LEU A 209 4.13 21.28 -4.06
N ALA A 210 2.85 20.96 -4.31
CA ALA A 210 2.13 19.92 -3.59
C ALA A 210 2.37 18.56 -4.27
N VAL A 211 3.04 17.63 -3.57
CA VAL A 211 3.42 16.32 -4.13
C VAL A 211 2.37 15.26 -3.81
N TRP A 212 2.00 14.47 -4.82
CA TRP A 212 0.88 13.51 -4.76
C TRP A 212 1.32 12.05 -4.86
N THR A 213 2.33 11.79 -5.67
CA THR A 213 2.87 10.46 -5.97
C THR A 213 4.38 10.55 -6.17
N LEU A 214 5.11 9.46 -5.93
CA LEU A 214 6.55 9.38 -6.16
C LEU A 214 6.98 8.01 -6.69
N SER A 215 8.09 8.01 -7.43
CA SER A 215 8.83 6.82 -7.81
C SER A 215 10.32 7.12 -7.81
N VAL A 216 11.08 6.36 -7.03
CA VAL A 216 12.54 6.46 -6.96
C VAL A 216 13.14 5.70 -8.14
N SER A 217 14.21 6.24 -8.73
CA SER A 217 14.99 5.53 -9.74
C SER A 217 15.74 4.33 -9.13
N PRO A 218 15.97 3.25 -9.90
CA PRO A 218 16.75 2.11 -9.42
C PRO A 218 18.19 2.47 -9.00
N ALA A 219 18.78 3.49 -9.63
CA ALA A 219 20.11 3.99 -9.26
C ALA A 219 20.12 4.85 -7.98
N GLY A 220 18.95 5.33 -7.53
CA GLY A 220 18.84 6.20 -6.36
C GLY A 220 19.39 7.62 -6.56
N ASP A 221 19.57 8.06 -7.80
CA ASP A 221 20.06 9.39 -8.14
C ASP A 221 18.94 10.40 -8.41
N THR A 222 17.75 9.91 -8.74
CA THR A 222 16.59 10.71 -9.11
C THR A 222 15.28 10.19 -8.51
N ILE A 223 14.34 11.10 -8.29
CA ILE A 223 12.93 10.79 -7.97
C ILE A 223 12.04 11.43 -9.01
N VAL A 224 11.17 10.64 -9.63
CA VAL A 224 10.08 11.15 -10.46
C VAL A 224 8.85 11.28 -9.58
N PHE A 225 8.17 12.41 -9.61
CA PHE A 225 7.03 12.67 -8.76
C PHE A 225 5.94 13.45 -9.51
N GLY A 226 4.68 13.17 -9.15
CA GLY A 226 3.53 13.93 -9.62
C GLY A 226 3.21 15.03 -8.64
N ALA A 227 3.09 16.26 -9.12
CA ALA A 227 2.85 17.43 -8.29
C ALA A 227 1.96 18.47 -8.97
N SER A 228 1.35 19.33 -8.17
CA SER A 228 0.60 20.51 -8.61
C SER A 228 1.13 21.76 -7.89
N GLU A 229 0.88 22.94 -8.47
CA GLU A 229 1.29 24.22 -7.87
C GLU A 229 0.61 24.49 -6.52
N GLN A 230 -0.59 23.93 -6.32
CA GLN A 230 -1.40 24.15 -5.14
C GLN A 230 -2.00 22.84 -4.64
N ASN A 231 -2.28 22.77 -3.35
CA ASN A 231 -3.00 21.66 -2.74
C ASN A 231 -4.53 21.90 -2.77
N LEU A 232 -5.14 22.03 -3.96
CA LEU A 232 -6.60 22.12 -4.10
C LEU A 232 -7.20 20.80 -4.60
N VAL A 233 -8.51 20.63 -4.45
CA VAL A 233 -9.22 19.42 -4.87
C VAL A 233 -9.12 19.25 -6.39
N ASP A 234 -9.36 20.31 -7.16
CA ASP A 234 -9.25 20.24 -8.61
C ASP A 234 -7.79 20.02 -9.07
N GLN A 235 -6.83 20.65 -8.38
CA GLN A 235 -5.41 20.46 -8.65
C GLN A 235 -4.99 19.01 -8.44
N ARG A 236 -5.42 18.41 -7.33
CA ARG A 236 -5.24 16.99 -7.04
C ARG A 236 -5.85 16.11 -8.12
N TYR A 237 -7.05 16.41 -8.60
CA TYR A 237 -7.73 15.50 -9.52
C TYR A 237 -7.30 15.69 -10.98
N MET A 238 -7.00 16.91 -11.40
CA MET A 238 -6.94 17.27 -12.83
C MET A 238 -5.66 17.97 -13.27
N PHE A 239 -4.92 18.61 -12.37
CA PHE A 239 -3.82 19.53 -12.73
C PHE A 239 -2.51 19.15 -12.03
N GLN A 240 -2.16 17.87 -12.11
CA GLN A 240 -0.86 17.40 -11.70
C GLN A 240 0.03 17.21 -12.93
N ASP A 241 1.28 17.63 -12.86
CA ASP A 241 2.30 17.33 -13.86
C ASP A 241 3.40 16.43 -13.29
N LEU A 242 4.22 15.86 -14.17
CA LEU A 242 5.36 15.05 -13.76
C LEU A 242 6.63 15.89 -13.71
N PHE A 243 7.34 15.74 -12.59
CA PHE A 243 8.62 16.39 -12.32
C PHE A 243 9.68 15.34 -12.04
N VAL A 244 10.93 15.73 -12.24
CA VAL A 244 12.10 14.94 -11.86
C VAL A 244 12.97 15.73 -10.90
N LEU A 245 13.28 15.15 -9.74
CA LEU A 245 14.21 15.65 -8.73
C LEU A 245 15.55 14.94 -8.89
N ASP A 246 16.63 15.71 -9.05
CA ASP A 246 18.01 15.22 -8.95
C ASP A 246 18.45 15.24 -7.48
N LEU A 247 18.70 14.07 -6.90
CA LEU A 247 18.99 13.92 -5.47
C LEU A 247 20.38 14.44 -5.08
N LYS A 248 21.30 14.59 -6.04
CA LYS A 248 22.64 15.09 -5.78
C LYS A 248 22.66 16.62 -5.62
N SER A 249 21.93 17.33 -6.47
CA SER A 249 21.86 18.79 -6.48
C SER A 249 20.65 19.33 -5.71
N GLY A 250 19.66 18.48 -5.39
CA GLY A 250 18.41 18.88 -4.75
C GLY A 250 17.48 19.70 -5.66
N ARG A 251 17.79 19.80 -6.96
CA ARG A 251 16.99 20.58 -7.91
C ARG A 251 16.00 19.69 -8.63
N HIS A 252 14.78 20.16 -8.74
CA HIS A 252 13.75 19.54 -9.58
C HIS A 252 13.45 20.38 -10.81
N LYS A 253 12.91 19.74 -11.84
CA LYS A 253 12.40 20.38 -13.05
C LYS A 253 11.14 19.66 -13.54
N LEU A 254 10.32 20.36 -14.32
CA LEU A 254 9.24 19.75 -15.08
C LEU A 254 9.83 18.70 -16.04
N LEU A 255 9.23 17.51 -16.06
CA LEU A 255 9.58 16.42 -16.97
C LEU A 255 8.60 16.38 -18.16
N THR A 256 7.30 16.37 -17.89
CA THR A 256 6.26 16.41 -18.92
C THR A 256 4.96 16.94 -18.32
N ASP A 257 4.21 17.67 -19.14
CA ASP A 257 2.83 18.02 -18.83
C ASP A 257 1.95 16.78 -18.91
N VAL A 258 0.95 16.68 -18.04
CA VAL A 258 -0.05 15.62 -18.05
C VAL A 258 -1.38 16.18 -18.58
N PRO A 259 -2.02 15.52 -19.56
CA PRO A 259 -3.19 16.07 -20.24
C PRO A 259 -4.46 16.11 -19.38
N GLY A 260 -4.44 15.53 -18.17
CA GLY A 260 -5.57 15.46 -17.26
C GLY A 260 -5.21 14.71 -15.97
N LYS A 261 -6.06 13.75 -15.58
CA LYS A 261 -5.84 12.95 -14.36
C LYS A 261 -4.52 12.18 -14.44
N LEU A 262 -3.74 12.23 -13.37
CA LEU A 262 -2.55 11.39 -13.16
C LEU A 262 -2.89 10.24 -12.20
N GLY A 263 -2.49 9.03 -12.58
CA GLY A 263 -2.58 7.82 -11.75
C GLY A 263 -1.20 7.36 -11.28
N ASP A 264 -0.96 6.05 -11.32
CA ASP A 264 0.30 5.44 -10.89
C ASP A 264 1.48 5.87 -11.76
N VAL A 265 2.65 5.99 -11.13
CA VAL A 265 3.91 6.41 -11.76
C VAL A 265 5.01 5.43 -11.34
N ARG A 266 5.79 4.91 -12.30
CA ARG A 266 6.86 3.95 -12.07
C ARG A 266 8.05 4.20 -12.98
N VAL A 267 9.21 4.45 -12.39
CA VAL A 267 10.48 4.50 -13.12
C VAL A 267 10.85 3.09 -13.57
N SER A 268 11.28 2.97 -14.82
CA SER A 268 11.72 1.72 -15.44
C SER A 268 12.97 1.14 -14.76
N PRO A 269 13.17 -0.19 -14.80
CA PRO A 269 14.33 -0.83 -14.17
C PRO A 269 15.71 -0.35 -14.68
N ASP A 270 15.78 0.15 -15.91
CA ASP A 270 17.01 0.72 -16.48
C ASP A 270 17.20 2.21 -16.14
N GLY A 271 16.24 2.82 -15.44
CA GLY A 271 16.26 4.23 -15.03
C GLY A 271 16.14 5.23 -16.19
N ARG A 272 15.81 4.81 -17.41
CA ARG A 272 15.77 5.70 -18.59
C ARG A 272 14.41 6.28 -18.87
N ARG A 273 13.36 5.58 -18.47
CA ARG A 273 11.96 5.93 -18.75
C ARG A 273 11.12 5.91 -17.49
N VAL A 274 9.99 6.60 -17.52
CA VAL A 274 8.91 6.46 -16.55
C VAL A 274 7.64 6.01 -17.26
N ALA A 275 6.99 4.97 -16.74
CA ALA A 275 5.65 4.58 -17.14
C ALA A 275 4.66 5.21 -16.17
N TRP A 276 3.56 5.73 -16.69
CA TRP A 276 2.51 6.29 -15.84
C TRP A 276 1.13 6.08 -16.45
N THR A 277 0.13 5.92 -15.61
CA THR A 277 -1.27 5.87 -16.04
C THR A 277 -1.87 7.26 -15.94
N GLY A 278 -2.70 7.65 -16.90
CA GLY A 278 -3.43 8.91 -16.84
C GLY A 278 -4.68 8.91 -17.70
N ALA A 279 -5.37 10.04 -17.71
CA ALA A 279 -6.43 10.31 -18.66
C ALA A 279 -5.87 10.44 -20.09
N ALA A 280 -6.68 10.12 -21.11
CA ALA A 280 -6.32 10.42 -22.50
C ALA A 280 -6.36 11.93 -22.79
N GLY A 281 -7.23 12.65 -22.06
CA GLY A 281 -7.42 14.09 -22.16
C GLY A 281 -8.21 14.64 -20.97
N ARG A 282 -8.28 15.96 -20.86
CA ARG A 282 -8.85 16.64 -19.69
C ARG A 282 -10.32 16.31 -19.40
N SER A 283 -11.09 16.00 -20.44
CA SER A 283 -12.52 15.67 -20.31
C SER A 283 -12.76 14.21 -19.91
N ASP A 284 -11.73 13.37 -19.86
CA ASP A 284 -11.88 11.98 -19.46
C ASP A 284 -12.22 11.89 -17.97
N HIS A 285 -13.25 11.11 -17.63
CA HIS A 285 -13.75 10.99 -16.27
C HIS A 285 -12.87 10.11 -15.40
N ALA A 286 -12.01 9.27 -16.01
CA ALA A 286 -11.16 8.32 -15.30
C ALA A 286 -9.75 8.20 -15.90
N VAL A 287 -8.89 7.47 -15.19
CA VAL A 287 -7.55 7.10 -15.65
C VAL A 287 -7.68 5.83 -16.48
N SER A 288 -7.37 5.92 -17.77
CA SER A 288 -7.69 4.88 -18.77
C SER A 288 -6.51 4.55 -19.69
N THR A 289 -5.44 5.35 -19.63
CA THR A 289 -4.37 5.36 -20.62
C THR A 289 -3.01 5.10 -19.98
N LEU A 290 -2.19 4.28 -20.63
CA LEU A 290 -0.80 4.04 -20.26
C LEU A 290 0.13 4.90 -21.12
N TRP A 291 0.97 5.68 -20.46
CA TRP A 291 1.94 6.56 -21.07
C TRP A 291 3.36 6.15 -20.67
N VAL A 292 4.32 6.47 -21.53
CA VAL A 292 5.75 6.32 -21.23
C VAL A 292 6.47 7.59 -21.63
N THR A 293 7.28 8.11 -20.71
CA THR A 293 8.08 9.32 -20.90
C THR A 293 9.56 8.99 -20.77
N ASP A 294 10.38 9.48 -21.70
CA ASP A 294 11.84 9.41 -21.59
C ASP A 294 12.37 10.44 -20.59
N LEU A 295 13.21 10.01 -19.65
CA LEU A 295 13.70 10.88 -18.56
C LEU A 295 14.77 11.87 -19.01
N LYS A 296 15.39 11.65 -20.17
CA LYS A 296 16.43 12.53 -20.71
C LYS A 296 15.84 13.81 -21.28
N ASP A 297 14.81 13.68 -22.11
CA ASP A 297 14.25 14.79 -22.90
C ASP A 297 12.75 15.06 -22.65
N GLY A 298 12.07 14.24 -21.83
CA GLY A 298 10.66 14.40 -21.55
C GLY A 298 9.74 13.93 -22.68
N ALA A 299 10.27 13.24 -23.70
CA ALA A 299 9.46 12.75 -24.81
C ALA A 299 8.44 11.71 -24.32
N THR A 300 7.16 12.06 -24.44
CA THR A 300 6.03 11.24 -23.95
C THR A 300 5.32 10.55 -25.12
N ARG A 301 5.01 9.26 -24.95
CA ARG A 301 4.22 8.46 -25.88
C ARG A 301 3.06 7.76 -25.17
N ASN A 302 1.91 7.70 -25.82
CA ASN A 302 0.79 6.86 -25.42
C ASN A 302 1.05 5.42 -25.90
N LEU A 303 0.91 4.44 -25.01
CA LEU A 303 1.03 3.00 -25.31
C LEU A 303 -0.32 2.27 -25.31
N THR A 304 -1.41 2.93 -24.92
CA THR A 304 -2.75 2.38 -25.06
C THR A 304 -3.10 2.27 -26.54
N ALA A 305 -3.71 1.14 -26.93
CA ALA A 305 -4.11 0.90 -28.31
C ALA A 305 -5.13 1.97 -28.77
N ALA A 306 -5.04 2.38 -30.03
CA ALA A 306 -5.91 3.43 -30.57
C ALA A 306 -7.39 3.04 -30.62
N ASP A 307 -7.68 1.74 -30.67
CA ASP A 307 -9.01 1.13 -30.63
C ASP A 307 -9.42 0.67 -29.21
N TYR A 308 -8.59 0.95 -28.19
CA TYR A 308 -8.96 0.67 -26.83
C TYR A 308 -10.22 1.49 -26.51
N PRO A 309 -11.35 0.84 -26.16
CA PRO A 309 -12.62 1.53 -26.00
C PRO A 309 -12.60 2.50 -24.80
N GLY A 310 -11.52 2.53 -24.02
CA GLY A 310 -11.41 3.36 -22.84
C GLY A 310 -12.48 2.99 -21.83
N HIS A 311 -12.99 4.03 -21.18
CA HIS A 311 -14.31 4.02 -20.57
C HIS A 311 -15.33 4.58 -21.55
#